data_AF-A0A0F9T3M5-F1
#
_entry.id   AF-A0A0F9T3M5-F1
#
_cell.length_a   1.000
_cell.length_b   1.000
_cell.length_c   1.000
_cell.angle_alpha   90.00
_cell.angle_beta   90.00
_cell.angle_gamma   90.00
#
_symmetry.space_group_name_H-M   'P 1'
#
loop_
_entity.id
_entity.type
_entity.pdbx_description
1 polymer ?
#
loop_
_entity_poly.entity_id
_entity_poly.type
_entity_poly.pdbx_seq_one_letter_code
_entity_poly.pdbx_strand_id
1 'polypeptide(L)' 'MAHWNGKEMVHFATKPCKTHPKWDVIDCGCCAGIEWGGEEPRECRTCNSTGVIYQHRKSGVTAEYPGGPFT' A
#
# COMPACT_ATOMS: atom_id res chain seq x y z
N MET A 1 4.43 3.19 -8.34
CA MET A 1 3.06 3.53 -7.98
C MET A 1 2.14 2.37 -8.34
N ALA A 2 1.26 1.98 -7.41
CA ALA A 2 0.18 1.04 -7.66
C ALA A 2 -0.92 1.68 -8.51
N HIS A 3 -1.40 0.95 -9.51
CA HIS A 3 -2.58 1.29 -10.29
C HIS A 3 -3.75 0.45 -9.76
N TRP A 4 -4.89 1.12 -9.58
CA TRP A 4 -6.07 0.56 -8.96
C TRP A 4 -7.25 0.53 -9.93
N ASN A 5 -8.01 -0.56 -9.92
CA ASN A 5 -9.32 -0.66 -10.54
C ASN A 5 -10.36 -0.80 -9.41
N GLY A 6 -10.90 0.33 -8.96
CA GLY A 6 -11.70 0.37 -7.74
C GLY A 6 -10.86 0.00 -6.51
N LYS A 7 -11.18 -1.14 -5.87
CA LYS A 7 -10.45 -1.65 -4.70
C LYS A 7 -9.36 -2.67 -5.04
N GLU A 8 -9.26 -3.09 -6.31
CA GLU A 8 -8.31 -4.10 -6.74
C GLU A 8 -7.02 -3.45 -7.27
N MET A 9 -5.87 -3.97 -6.84
CA MET A 9 -4.57 -3.52 -7.33
C MET A 9 -4.23 -4.29 -8.61
N VAL A 10 -4.23 -3.62 -9.76
CA VAL A 10 -4.07 -4.27 -11.07
C VAL A 10 -2.63 -4.27 -11.57
N HIS A 11 -1.84 -3.28 -11.17
CA HIS A 11 -0.42 -3.21 -11.51
C HIS A 11 0.35 -2.47 -10.42
N PHE A 12 1.52 -2.97 -10.04
CA PHE A 12 2.35 -2.31 -9.03
C PHE A 12 3.82 -2.71 -9.18
N ALA A 13 4.70 -1.76 -8.89
CA ALA A 13 6.13 -2.01 -8.76
C ALA A 13 6.49 -2.10 -7.28
N THR A 14 7.31 -3.11 -6.93
CA THR A 14 7.75 -3.34 -5.55
C THR A 14 9.21 -2.94 -5.36
N LYS A 15 9.60 -2.58 -4.13
CA LYS A 15 11.00 -2.41 -3.73
C LYS A 15 11.27 -3.18 -2.43
N PRO A 16 12.47 -3.78 -2.25
CA PRO A 16 12.85 -4.41 -1.00
C PRO A 16 12.65 -3.50 0.23
N CYS A 17 11.96 -4.00 1.25
CA CYS A 17 11.89 -3.32 2.54
C CYS A 17 13.24 -3.49 3.26
N LYS A 18 13.90 -2.38 3.57
CA LYS A 18 15.22 -2.39 4.25
C LYS A 18 15.13 -2.88 5.69
N THR A 19 14.03 -2.60 6.38
CA THR A 19 13.83 -2.97 7.80
C THR A 19 13.27 -4.38 7.97
N HIS A 20 12.51 -4.90 6.99
CA HIS A 20 11.92 -6.23 7.03
C HIS A 20 12.27 -7.02 5.76
N PRO A 21 13.39 -7.78 5.75
CA PRO A 21 13.97 -8.37 4.52
C PRO A 21 13.08 -9.35 3.74
N LYS A 22 12.00 -9.85 4.37
CA LYS A 22 11.03 -10.76 3.74
C LYS A 22 9.88 -10.03 3.04
N TRP A 23 9.84 -8.71 3.13
CA TRP A 23 8.77 -7.88 2.65
C TRP A 23 9.28 -6.94 1.56
N ASP A 24 8.43 -6.70 0.58
CA ASP A 24 8.59 -5.60 -0.35
C ASP A 24 7.60 -4.49 -0.01
N VAL A 25 7.96 -3.27 -0.40
CA VAL A 25 7.18 -2.06 -0.26
C VAL A 25 6.61 -1.70 -1.62
N ILE A 26 5.31 -1.46 -1.63
CA ILE A 26 4.53 -0.98 -2.76
C ILE A 26 4.16 0.45 -2.46
N ASP A 27 4.45 1.36 -3.37
CA ASP A 27 3.91 2.72 -3.33
C ASP A 27 2.40 2.65 -3.61
N CYS A 28 1.57 2.99 -2.62
CA CYS A 28 0.11 2.91 -2.70
C CYS A 28 -0.46 3.80 -3.81
N GLY A 29 0.27 4.81 -4.28
CA GLY A 29 -0.19 5.77 -5.27
C GLY A 29 -1.16 6.83 -4.76
N CYS A 30 -1.51 6.78 -3.47
CA CYS A 30 -2.01 7.95 -2.77
C CYS A 30 -0.88 8.98 -2.58
N CYS A 31 -1.25 10.23 -2.30
CA CYS A 31 -0.31 11.30 -2.02
C CYS A 31 0.23 11.15 -0.58
N ALA A 32 1.16 10.21 -0.37
CA ALA A 32 1.80 9.95 0.93
C ALA A 32 0.80 9.74 2.09
N GLY A 33 -0.23 8.92 1.88
CA GLY A 33 -1.26 8.66 2.86
C GLY A 33 -2.53 9.49 2.69
N ILE A 34 -2.59 10.38 1.69
CA ILE A 34 -3.76 11.23 1.40
C ILE A 34 -4.39 10.87 0.06
N GLU A 35 -5.72 10.74 0.05
CA GLU A 35 -6.56 10.60 -1.13
C GLU A 35 -7.20 11.94 -1.51
N TRP A 36 -7.17 12.26 -2.81
CA TRP A 36 -7.82 13.44 -3.38
C TRP A 36 -8.97 12.97 -4.28
N GLY A 37 -10.21 13.30 -3.94
CA GLY A 37 -11.38 12.81 -4.70
C GLY A 37 -12.75 13.24 -4.17
N GLY A 38 -12.82 14.27 -3.33
CA GLY A 38 -14.05 14.83 -2.77
C GLY A 38 -13.93 16.35 -2.59
N GLU A 39 -14.75 16.95 -1.72
CA GLU A 39 -14.63 18.38 -1.38
C GLU A 39 -13.34 18.72 -0.63
N GLU A 40 -12.81 17.75 0.12
CA GLU A 40 -11.58 17.89 0.92
C GLU A 40 -10.66 16.65 0.80
N PRO A 41 -9.34 16.82 0.97
CA PRO A 41 -8.42 15.69 1.08
C PRO A 41 -8.76 14.84 2.30
N ARG A 42 -8.64 13.52 2.17
CA ARG A 42 -8.91 12.57 3.25
C ARG A 42 -7.76 11.59 3.44
N GLU A 43 -7.72 10.99 4.62
CA GLU A 43 -6.82 9.88 4.92
C GLU A 43 -7.08 8.68 4.01
N CYS A 44 -5.99 8.15 3.43
CA CYS A 44 -6.03 6.97 2.58
C CYS A 44 -6.26 5.74 3.43
N ARG A 45 -7.45 5.15 3.30
CA ARG A 45 -7.82 3.96 4.07
C ARG A 45 -7.09 2.71 3.60
N THR A 46 -6.70 2.68 2.32
CA THR A 46 -5.99 1.54 1.74
C THR A 46 -4.61 1.38 2.39
N CYS A 47 -3.77 2.41 2.43
CA CYS A 47 -2.48 2.32 3.10
C CYS A 47 -2.52 2.74 4.57
N ASN A 48 -3.72 2.98 5.12
CA ASN A 48 -3.92 3.50 6.47
C ASN A 48 -3.01 4.72 6.77
N SER A 49 -3.02 5.68 5.85
CA SER A 49 -2.24 6.92 5.91
C SER A 49 -0.71 6.76 5.90
N THR A 50 -0.16 5.57 5.63
CA THR A 50 1.30 5.36 5.59
C THR A 50 1.94 5.73 4.25
N GLY A 51 1.13 5.85 3.19
CA GLY A 51 1.61 6.05 1.81
C GLY A 51 2.13 4.79 1.12
N VAL A 52 2.27 3.67 1.84
CA VAL A 52 2.87 2.45 1.33
C VAL A 52 2.08 1.21 1.74
N ILE A 53 2.28 0.13 1.01
CA ILE A 53 1.72 -1.19 1.29
C ILE A 53 2.86 -2.18 1.33
N TYR A 54 2.80 -3.17 2.23
CA TYR A 54 3.81 -4.20 2.35
C TYR A 54 3.31 -5.49 1.70
N GLN A 55 4.15 -6.18 0.93
CA GLN A 55 3.85 -7.50 0.40
C GLN A 55 4.91 -8.51 0.84
N HIS A 56 4.48 -9.62 1.43
CA HIS A 56 5.40 -10.68 1.83
C HIS A 56 5.82 -11.52 0.61
N ARG A 57 7.13 -11.61 0.35
CA ARG A 57 7.67 -12.23 -0.87
C ARG A 57 7.29 -13.69 -1.07
N LYS A 58 7.16 -14.45 0.02
CA LYS A 58 6.89 -15.89 -0.07
C LYS A 58 5.39 -16.20 -0.19
N SER A 59 4.55 -15.48 0.54
CA SER A 59 3.12 -15.78 0.63
C SER A 59 2.25 -14.90 -0.26
N GLY A 60 2.79 -13.81 -0.82
CA GLY A 60 2.04 -12.84 -1.61
C GLY A 60 1.08 -11.96 -0.78
N VAL A 61 0.99 -12.18 0.53
CA VAL A 61 0.09 -11.45 1.45
C VAL A 61 0.46 -9.98 1.50
N THR A 62 -0.55 -9.11 1.39
CA THR A 62 -0.42 -7.66 1.54
C THR A 62 -0.82 -7.19 2.94
N ALA A 63 -0.14 -6.17 3.46
CA ALA A 63 -0.29 -5.64 4.82
C ALA A 63 -0.04 -4.12 4.88
N GLU A 64 -0.66 -3.43 5.85
CA GLU A 64 -0.56 -1.97 6.04
C GLU A 64 0.75 -1.55 6.76
N TYR A 65 1.26 -2.40 7.66
CA TYR A 65 2.57 -2.31 8.34
C TYR A 65 2.89 -3.74 8.86
N PRO A 66 4.13 -4.14 9.26
CA PRO A 66 4.46 -5.54 9.49
C PRO A 66 3.75 -6.04 10.76
N GLY A 67 2.52 -6.48 10.61
CA GLY A 67 1.63 -6.79 11.73
C GLY A 67 0.18 -7.15 11.39
N GLY A 68 -0.35 -6.92 10.18
CA GLY A 68 -1.73 -7.33 9.89
C GLY A 68 -2.11 -7.41 8.41
N PRO A 69 -2.93 -8.40 8.01
CA PRO A 69 -3.50 -8.46 6.67
C PRO A 69 -4.45 -7.29 6.44
N PHE A 70 -4.58 -6.85 5.19
CA PHE A 70 -5.70 -6.01 4.77
C PHE A 70 -7.02 -6.70 5.14
N THR A 71 -7.86 -6.04 5.94
CA THR A 71 -9.23 -6.47 6.24
C THR A 71 -10.25 -5.65 5.47
#